data_AF-A0A972XKK4-F1
#
_entry.id   AF-A0A972XKK4-F1
#
_cell.length_a   1.000
_cell.length_b   1.000
_cell.length_c   1.000
_cell.angle_alpha   90.00
_cell.angle_beta   90.00
_cell.angle_gamma   90.00
#
_symmetry.space_group_name_H-M   'P 1'
#
loop_
_entity.id
_entity.type
_entity.pdbx_description
1 polymer ?
#
loop_
_entity_poly.entity_id
_entity_poly.type
_entity_poly.pdbx_seq_one_letter_code
_entity_poly.pdbx_strand_id
1 'polypeptide(L)'
;MSEKDRVQKEAREAEATMNEPLPEDAPIIRPNKTVPVSVRLAPAMVAEIEELAQRLDIPASTLLRGWIQQGLAAHHDTTVTGALDQLAADLQRLRQLVA
;
A
#
# COMPACT_ATOMS: atom_id res chain seq x y z
N MET A 1 -11.24 -16.99 -24.90
CA MET A 1 -9.94 -16.41 -24.50
C MET A 1 -9.94 -16.27 -22.99
N SER A 2 -8.94 -16.86 -22.33
CA SER A 2 -8.74 -16.76 -20.90
C SER A 2 -8.26 -15.34 -20.52
N GLU A 3 -8.44 -14.93 -19.26
CA GLU A 3 -7.94 -13.65 -18.73
C GLU A 3 -6.42 -13.52 -18.91
N LYS A 4 -5.68 -14.63 -18.73
CA LYS A 4 -4.25 -14.71 -19.03
C LYS A 4 -3.92 -14.39 -20.49
N ASP A 5 -4.75 -14.86 -21.43
CA ASP A 5 -4.52 -14.64 -22.87
C ASP A 5 -4.72 -13.16 -23.23
N ARG A 6 -5.61 -12.45 -22.52
CA ARG A 6 -5.85 -11.02 -22.71
C ARG A 6 -4.69 -10.18 -22.22
N VAL A 7 -4.24 -10.44 -20.98
CA VAL A 7 -3.09 -9.73 -20.39
C VAL A 7 -1.83 -9.91 -21.24
N GLN A 8 -1.59 -11.13 -21.72
CA GLN A 8 -0.41 -11.40 -22.53
C GLN A 8 -0.47 -10.77 -23.93
N LYS A 9 -1.67 -10.61 -24.50
CA LYS A 9 -1.87 -9.89 -25.75
C LYS A 9 -1.61 -8.39 -25.57
N GLU A 10 -2.21 -7.77 -24.55
CA GLU A 10 -2.00 -6.35 -24.22
C GLU A 10 -0.52 -6.05 -23.91
N ALA A 11 0.18 -6.93 -23.19
CA ALA A 11 1.61 -6.77 -22.91
C ALA A 11 2.45 -6.72 -24.19
N ARG A 12 2.19 -7.61 -25.15
CA ARG A 12 2.91 -7.64 -26.44
C ARG A 12 2.60 -6.42 -27.30
N GLU A 13 1.35 -5.97 -27.30
CA GLU A 13 0.93 -4.76 -28.03
C GLU A 13 1.58 -3.50 -27.42
N ALA A 14 1.70 -3.44 -26.09
CA ALA A 14 2.37 -2.35 -25.39
C ALA A 14 3.90 -2.35 -25.63
N GLU A 15 4.55 -3.52 -25.61
CA GLU A 15 5.98 -3.64 -25.93
C GLU A 15 6.28 -3.20 -27.38
N ALA A 16 5.40 -3.55 -28.32
CA ALA A 16 5.56 -3.19 -29.74
C ALA A 16 5.41 -1.69 -30.00
N THR A 17 4.55 -1.01 -29.25
CA THR A 17 4.20 0.42 -29.44
C THR A 17 4.91 1.35 -28.44
N MET A 18 5.87 0.84 -27.66
CA MET A 18 6.55 1.59 -26.58
C MET A 18 7.20 2.92 -27.04
N ASN A 19 7.72 2.96 -28.27
CA ASN A 19 8.39 4.15 -28.83
C ASN A 19 7.47 4.97 -29.75
N GLU A 20 6.22 4.55 -29.93
CA GLU A 20 5.26 5.29 -30.72
C GLU A 20 4.71 6.46 -29.90
N PRO A 21 4.47 7.62 -30.53
CA PRO A 21 3.83 8.74 -29.84
C PRO A 21 2.42 8.33 -29.37
N LEU A 22 2.08 8.73 -28.14
CA LEU A 22 0.74 8.54 -27.59
C LEU A 22 -0.30 9.25 -28.48
N PRO A 23 -1.49 8.66 -28.70
CA PRO A 23 -2.60 9.31 -29.42
C PRO A 23 -2.96 10.65 -28.77
N GLU A 24 -3.27 11.67 -29.59
CA GLU A 24 -3.61 13.02 -29.09
C GLU A 24 -4.87 13.05 -28.19
N ASP A 25 -5.77 12.09 -28.37
CA ASP A 25 -7.01 11.92 -27.63
C ASP A 25 -6.93 10.89 -26.50
N ALA A 26 -5.73 10.38 -26.21
CA ALA A 26 -5.54 9.39 -25.16
C ALA A 26 -6.00 9.95 -23.80
N PRO A 27 -7.03 9.35 -23.15
CA PRO A 27 -7.51 9.84 -21.87
C PRO A 27 -6.43 9.64 -20.81
N ILE A 28 -5.97 10.73 -20.19
CA ILE A 28 -5.07 10.66 -19.04
C ILE A 28 -5.89 10.19 -17.83
N ILE A 29 -5.91 8.88 -17.61
CA ILE A 29 -6.54 8.29 -16.42
C ILE A 29 -5.46 8.25 -15.33
N ARG A 30 -5.60 9.08 -14.29
CA ARG A 30 -4.85 8.95 -13.04
C ARG A 30 -5.78 8.35 -11.98
N PRO A 31 -5.94 7.02 -11.93
CA PRO A 31 -6.92 6.38 -11.04
C PRO A 31 -6.61 6.63 -9.55
N ASN A 32 -5.35 6.91 -9.21
CA ASN A 32 -4.92 7.12 -7.84
C ASN A 32 -4.60 8.60 -7.57
N LYS A 33 -5.47 9.31 -6.86
CA LYS A 33 -5.21 10.65 -6.29
C LYS A 33 -4.44 10.52 -4.97
N THR A 34 -3.25 9.95 -4.99
CA THR A 34 -2.37 9.95 -3.81
C THR A 34 -1.46 11.17 -3.83
N VAL A 35 -1.38 11.88 -2.70
CA VAL A 35 -0.43 12.98 -2.51
C VAL A 35 0.83 12.42 -1.85
N PRO A 36 2.01 12.50 -2.49
CA PRO A 36 3.25 12.05 -1.87
C PRO A 36 3.62 12.99 -0.71
N VAL A 37 4.02 12.40 0.41
CA VAL A 37 4.54 13.12 1.58
C VAL A 37 5.98 12.67 1.82
N SER A 38 6.89 13.63 1.96
CA SER A 38 8.30 13.36 2.26
C SER A 38 8.61 13.76 3.70
N VAL A 39 9.25 12.87 4.45
CA VAL A 39 9.67 13.08 5.83
C VAL A 39 11.17 12.81 5.97
N ARG A 40 11.84 13.55 6.86
CA ARG A 40 13.25 13.30 7.19
C ARG A 40 13.30 12.34 8.38
N LEU A 41 13.93 11.19 8.20
CA LEU A 41 14.14 10.19 9.23
C LEU A 41 15.64 10.01 9.48
N ALA A 42 16.01 9.61 10.69
CA ALA A 42 17.37 9.19 10.99
C ALA A 42 17.70 7.90 10.20
N PRO A 43 18.92 7.72 9.68
CA PRO A 43 19.28 6.52 8.92
C PRO A 43 19.05 5.20 9.67
N ALA A 44 19.32 5.18 10.99
CA ALA A 44 19.07 4.01 11.83
C ALA A 44 17.59 3.62 11.85
N MET A 45 16.69 4.60 11.93
CA MET A 45 15.24 4.37 11.90
C MET A 45 14.79 3.80 10.56
N VAL A 46 15.37 4.25 9.45
CA VAL A 46 15.07 3.68 8.12
C VAL A 46 15.46 2.21 8.07
N ALA A 47 16.66 1.87 8.57
CA ALA A 47 17.13 0.48 8.61
C ALA A 47 16.21 -0.42 9.45
N GLU A 48 15.78 0.04 10.63
CA GLU A 48 14.84 -0.71 11.49
C GLU A 48 13.49 -0.96 10.80
N ILE A 49 12.96 0.04 10.08
CA ILE A 49 11.70 -0.08 9.33
C ILE A 49 11.85 -1.09 8.19
N GLU A 50 12.96 -1.04 7.46
CA GLU A 50 13.24 -1.96 6.36
C GLU A 50 13.42 -3.40 6.85
N GLU A 51 14.13 -3.62 7.96
CA GLU A 51 14.28 -4.94 8.57
C GLU A 51 12.93 -5.51 9.01
N LEU A 52 12.09 -4.69 9.65
CA LEU A 52 10.76 -5.13 10.07
C LEU A 52 9.86 -5.44 8.87
N ALA A 53 9.90 -4.61 7.83
CA ALA A 53 9.13 -4.84 6.61
C ALA A 53 9.54 -6.15 5.90
N GLN A 54 10.85 -6.44 5.84
CA GLN A 54 11.38 -7.70 5.31
C GLN A 54 10.91 -8.90 6.13
N ARG A 55 10.97 -8.83 7.46
CA ARG A 55 10.48 -9.91 8.34
C ARG A 55 9.00 -10.19 8.17
N LEU A 56 8.21 -9.18 7.83
CA LEU A 56 6.77 -9.27 7.60
C LEU A 56 6.40 -9.58 6.14
N ASP A 57 7.39 -9.70 5.25
CA ASP A 57 7.22 -9.91 3.80
C ASP A 57 6.29 -8.88 3.13
N ILE A 58 6.46 -7.61 3.51
CA ILE A 58 5.70 -6.49 2.92
C ILE A 58 6.62 -5.33 2.54
N PRO A 59 6.20 -4.47 1.58
CA PRO A 59 6.93 -3.23 1.30
C PRO A 59 6.95 -2.29 2.52
N ALA A 60 8.09 -1.63 2.76
CA ALA A 60 8.22 -0.63 3.84
C ALA A 60 7.18 0.50 3.73
N SER A 61 6.81 0.89 2.51
CA SER A 61 5.75 1.88 2.25
C SER A 61 4.37 1.40 2.72
N THR A 62 4.08 0.10 2.60
CA THR A 62 2.85 -0.52 3.12
C THR A 62 2.82 -0.46 4.64
N LEU A 63 3.94 -0.80 5.29
CA LEU A 63 4.08 -0.74 6.75
C LEU A 63 3.87 0.70 7.27
N LEU A 64 4.58 1.67 6.69
CA LEU A 64 4.47 3.09 7.03
C LEU A 64 3.05 3.63 6.85
N ARG A 65 2.40 3.29 5.72
CA ARG A 65 1.02 3.69 5.46
C ARG A 65 0.07 3.13 6.52
N GLY A 66 0.25 1.86 6.89
CA GLY A 66 -0.53 1.21 7.93
C GLY A 66 -0.41 1.92 9.28
N TRP A 67 0.80 2.26 9.70
CA TRP A 67 1.03 3.02 10.94
C TRP A 67 0.42 4.41 10.90
N ILE A 68 0.52 5.13 9.78
CA ILE A 68 -0.13 6.44 9.62
C ILE A 68 -1.65 6.30 9.78
N GLN A 69 -2.27 5.29 9.14
CA GLN A 69 -3.70 5.05 9.26
C GLN A 69 -4.12 4.69 10.69
N GLN A 70 -3.34 3.88 11.40
CA GLN A 70 -3.57 3.55 12.80
C GLN A 70 -3.47 4.77 13.71
N GLY A 71 -2.43 5.60 13.52
CA GLY A 71 -2.26 6.84 14.27
C GLY A 71 -3.43 7.81 14.04
N LEU A 72 -3.87 7.98 12.78
CA LEU A 72 -5.03 8.80 12.47
C LEU A 72 -6.32 8.25 13.10
N ALA A 73 -6.54 6.94 13.04
CA ALA A 73 -7.70 6.30 13.65
C ALA A 73 -7.74 6.49 15.18
N ALA A 74 -6.59 6.49 15.84
CA ALA A 74 -6.48 6.75 17.27
C ALA A 74 -6.79 8.20 17.67
N HIS A 75 -6.67 9.15 16.74
CA HIS A 75 -6.89 10.58 16.98
C HIS A 75 -8.19 11.13 16.41
N HIS A 76 -8.89 10.40 15.53
CA HIS A 76 -10.24 10.74 15.10
C HIS A 76 -11.26 10.36 16.18
N ASP A 77 -12.27 11.23 16.37
CA ASP A 77 -13.35 11.12 17.38
C ASP A 77 -13.75 9.68 17.63
N THR A 78 -13.23 9.14 18.74
CA THR A 78 -13.36 7.73 19.07
C THR A 78 -14.80 7.49 19.49
N THR A 79 -15.64 7.11 18.53
CA THR A 79 -16.89 6.44 18.89
C THR A 79 -16.52 5.19 19.68
N VAL A 80 -17.31 4.86 20.71
CA VAL A 80 -17.08 3.67 21.53
C VAL A 80 -16.93 2.42 20.66
N THR A 81 -17.66 2.35 19.54
CA THR A 81 -17.55 1.29 18.54
C THR A 81 -16.16 1.20 17.91
N GLY A 82 -15.56 2.32 17.49
CA GLY A 82 -14.22 2.34 16.90
C GLY A 82 -13.13 1.88 17.88
N ALA A 83 -13.26 2.22 19.16
CA ALA A 83 -12.36 1.72 20.20
C ALA A 83 -12.48 0.20 20.38
N LEU A 84 -13.70 -0.34 20.37
CA LEU A 84 -13.96 -1.77 20.51
C LEU A 84 -13.42 -2.57 19.32
N ASP A 85 -13.57 -2.06 18.10
CA ASP A 85 -13.03 -2.70 16.89
C ASP A 85 -11.50 -2.79 16.91
N GLN A 86 -10.84 -1.71 17.35
CA GLN A 86 -9.38 -1.70 17.51
C GLN A 86 -8.93 -2.72 18.56
N LEU A 87 -9.62 -2.81 19.70
CA LEU A 87 -9.29 -3.75 20.78
C LEU A 87 -9.48 -5.21 20.34
N ALA A 88 -10.51 -5.49 19.54
CA ALA A 88 -10.74 -6.81 18.95
C ALA A 88 -9.61 -7.20 17.98
N ALA A 89 -9.16 -6.28 17.14
CA ALA A 89 -8.03 -6.51 16.23
C ALA A 89 -6.72 -6.76 16.98
N ASP A 90 -6.47 -6.04 18.08
CA ASP A 90 -5.29 -6.23 18.93
C ASP A 90 -5.31 -7.60 19.62
N LEU A 91 -6.48 -8.01 20.14
CA LEU A 91 -6.64 -9.33 20.75
C LEU A 91 -6.42 -10.47 19.74
N GLN A 92 -6.88 -10.28 18.49
CA GLN A 92 -6.67 -11.25 17.41
C GLN A 92 -5.18 -11.38 17.06
N ARG A 93 -4.46 -10.25 16.98
CA ARG A 93 -3.00 -10.25 16.76
C ARG A 93 -2.26 -10.97 17.88
N LEU A 94 -2.63 -10.74 19.14
CA LEU A 94 -2.07 -11.45 20.28
C LEU A 94 -2.30 -12.96 20.20
N ARG A 95 -3.51 -13.40 19.82
CA ARG A 95 -3.81 -14.83 19.63
C ARG A 95 -2.92 -15.47 18.56
N GLN A 96 -2.67 -14.76 17.46
CA GLN A 96 -1.80 -15.24 16.38
C GLN A 96 -0.33 -15.35 16.79
N LEU A 97 0.11 -14.62 17.80
CA LEU A 97 1.49 -14.69 18.31
C LEU A 97 1.71 -15.82 19.33
N VAL A 98 0.63 -16.31 19.95
CA VAL A 98 0.67 -17.37 20.98
C VAL A 98 0.38 -18.75 20.37
N ALA A 99 -0.21 -18.80 19.17
CA ALA A 99 -0.45 -20.02 18.39
C ALA A 99 0.78 -20.39 17.55
#